data_AF-A0AAU3EPA4-F1
#
_entry.id   AF-A0AAU3EPA4-F1
#
_cell.length_a   1.000
_cell.length_b   1.000
_cell.length_c   1.000
_cell.angle_alpha   90.00
_cell.angle_beta   90.00
_cell.angle_gamma   90.00
#
_symmetry.space_group_name_H-M   'P 1'
#
loop_
_entity.id
_entity.type
_entity.pdbx_description
1 polymer ?
#
loop_
_entity_poly.entity_id
_entity_poly.type
_entity_poly.pdbx_seq_one_letter_code
_entity_poly.pdbx_strand_id
1 'polypeptide(L)'
;MTPAELSCTVARAVRRAVDEGALSVPVPERVRVERPRPGGRGDYATSAALQLAGPAGMAPRAVAEALRQRIAGTRGIERVEITGPGFLNFTLVPDGSGTVVRTVLAEGAGYGTGSSGTEPHPATAPAGTGGPARGTSATATDHPRLDAARWGALFGGAGAGLLVRRESNPLFRVQYAHARSRALLRNARDLGFRAAYGTEYDAACERDREAAALVAALADYPAAVESATGPGPRETPRTAPASFGAGHRIARQLVVVADAFLAFHIGVLPVGDEKPSAAHRSRLALTEAAGTVLAGGLSLLGISAPEHI
;
A
#
# COMPACT_ATOMS: atom_id res chain seq x y z
N MET A 1 -7.24 -8.33 6.50
CA MET A 1 -7.49 -9.35 7.52
C MET A 1 -6.63 -10.50 7.09
N THR A 2 -5.57 -10.76 7.85
CA THR A 2 -4.54 -11.70 7.43
C THR A 2 -4.97 -13.16 7.67
N PRO A 3 -4.36 -14.17 7.03
CA PRO A 3 -4.63 -15.58 7.34
C PRO A 3 -4.31 -15.95 8.80
N ALA A 4 -3.32 -15.29 9.39
CA ALA A 4 -2.95 -15.48 10.80
C ALA A 4 -3.97 -14.82 11.75
N GLU A 5 -4.51 -13.65 11.41
CA GLU A 5 -5.61 -13.01 12.13
C GLU A 5 -6.91 -13.79 11.99
N LEU A 6 -7.17 -14.35 10.81
CA LEU A 6 -8.28 -15.25 10.57
C LEU A 6 -8.13 -16.52 11.39
N SER A 7 -6.95 -17.13 11.42
CA SER A 7 -6.61 -18.25 12.31
C SER A 7 -6.81 -17.91 13.78
N CYS A 8 -6.32 -16.75 14.24
CA CYS A 8 -6.49 -16.29 15.62
C CYS A 8 -7.96 -16.00 15.94
N THR A 9 -8.70 -15.41 15.01
CA THR A 9 -10.15 -15.16 15.11
C THR A 9 -10.91 -16.47 15.25
N VAL A 10 -10.59 -17.48 14.43
CA VAL A 10 -11.22 -18.80 14.52
C VAL A 10 -10.84 -19.47 15.86
N ALA A 11 -9.59 -19.40 16.30
CA ALA A 11 -9.16 -19.94 17.59
C ALA A 11 -9.87 -19.26 18.78
N ARG A 12 -10.07 -17.93 18.74
CA ARG A 12 -10.87 -17.21 19.74
C ARG A 12 -12.33 -17.60 19.68
N ALA A 13 -12.90 -17.80 18.50
CA ALA A 13 -14.26 -18.27 18.34
C ALA A 13 -14.46 -19.68 18.93
N VAL A 14 -13.47 -20.57 18.76
CA VAL A 14 -13.45 -21.90 19.38
C VAL A 14 -13.38 -21.77 20.90
N ARG A 15 -12.46 -20.96 21.44
CA ARG A 15 -12.35 -20.73 22.89
C ARG A 15 -13.66 -20.21 23.48
N ARG A 16 -14.26 -19.21 22.84
CA ARG A 16 -15.55 -18.65 23.24
C ARG A 16 -16.68 -19.69 23.20
N ALA A 17 -16.69 -20.58 22.21
CA ALA A 17 -17.67 -21.66 22.15
C ALA A 17 -17.49 -22.69 23.28
N VAL A 18 -16.26 -22.91 23.75
CA VAL A 18 -15.98 -23.76 24.92
C VAL A 18 -16.39 -23.06 26.22
N ASP A 19 -16.04 -21.79 26.38
CA ASP A 19 -16.38 -20.99 27.57
C ASP A 19 -17.90 -20.86 27.75
N GLU A 20 -18.66 -20.78 26.65
CA GLU A 20 -20.12 -20.71 26.64
C GLU A 20 -20.80 -22.09 26.75
N GLY A 21 -20.03 -23.19 26.87
CA GLY A 21 -20.55 -24.56 26.99
C GLY A 21 -21.13 -25.14 25.69
N ALA A 22 -20.96 -24.45 24.56
CA ALA A 22 -21.46 -24.88 23.25
C ALA A 22 -20.56 -25.94 22.57
N LEU A 23 -19.30 -26.06 22.98
CA LEU A 23 -18.37 -27.12 22.58
C LEU A 23 -17.66 -27.67 23.81
N SER A 24 -17.55 -28.99 23.92
CA SER A 24 -16.76 -29.63 24.98
C SER A 24 -15.49 -30.25 24.37
N VAL A 25 -14.50 -29.39 24.07
CA VAL A 25 -13.26 -29.76 23.38
C VAL A 25 -12.05 -29.05 23.97
N PRO A 26 -10.85 -29.67 23.94
CA PRO A 26 -9.62 -28.94 24.24
C PRO A 26 -9.40 -27.86 23.16
N VAL A 27 -9.22 -26.61 23.59
CA VAL A 27 -9.03 -25.48 22.69
C VAL A 27 -7.67 -25.65 21.97
N PRO A 28 -7.64 -25.74 20.63
CA PRO A 28 -6.40 -25.87 19.90
C PRO A 28 -5.58 -24.57 19.98
N GLU A 29 -4.26 -24.68 20.19
CA GLU A 29 -3.37 -23.52 20.23
C GLU A 29 -3.30 -22.77 18.89
N ARG A 30 -3.48 -23.50 17.77
CA ARG A 30 -3.47 -22.94 16.41
C ARG A 30 -4.52 -23.60 15.54
N VAL A 31 -5.26 -22.80 14.80
CA VAL A 31 -6.20 -23.27 13.78
C VAL A 31 -5.58 -23.08 12.40
N ARG A 32 -5.47 -24.15 11.62
CA ARG A 32 -4.94 -24.04 10.25
C ARG A 32 -6.00 -23.46 9.33
N VAL A 33 -5.63 -22.41 8.61
CA VAL A 33 -6.44 -21.77 7.57
C VAL A 33 -5.62 -21.81 6.28
N GLU A 34 -6.22 -22.32 5.21
CA GLU A 34 -5.57 -22.56 3.92
C GLU A 34 -6.42 -22.01 2.79
N ARG A 35 -5.87 -21.88 1.58
CA ARG A 35 -6.70 -21.57 0.41
C ARG A 35 -7.64 -22.74 0.12
N PRO A 36 -8.87 -22.45 -0.34
CA PRO A 36 -9.77 -23.50 -0.80
C PRO A 36 -9.11 -24.32 -1.91
N ARG A 37 -9.34 -25.64 -1.91
CA ARG A 37 -8.87 -26.53 -2.99
C ARG A 37 -9.49 -26.09 -4.33
N PRO A 38 -8.90 -26.46 -5.49
CA PRO A 38 -9.50 -26.17 -6.80
C PRO A 38 -10.98 -26.58 -6.83
N GLY A 39 -11.89 -25.61 -7.05
CA GLY A 39 -13.36 -25.79 -6.94
C GLY A 39 -13.99 -25.33 -5.62
N GLY A 40 -13.22 -24.88 -4.64
CA GLY A 40 -13.69 -24.26 -3.40
C GLY A 40 -14.16 -22.81 -3.59
N ARG A 41 -14.94 -22.30 -2.63
CA ARG A 41 -15.51 -20.93 -2.64
C ARG A 41 -14.80 -20.06 -1.59
N GLY A 42 -14.65 -18.76 -1.85
CA GLY A 42 -14.04 -17.80 -0.92
C GLY A 42 -12.51 -17.66 -1.02
N ASP A 43 -11.93 -16.79 -0.20
CA ASP A 43 -10.49 -16.49 -0.18
C ASP A 43 -9.70 -17.50 0.65
N TYR A 44 -10.31 -17.97 1.75
CA TYR A 44 -9.70 -18.89 2.71
C TYR A 44 -10.70 -19.94 3.19
N ALA A 45 -10.20 -21.11 3.59
CA ALA A 45 -10.99 -22.19 4.16
C ALA A 45 -10.30 -22.79 5.38
N THR A 46 -11.09 -23.33 6.32
CA THR A 46 -10.59 -24.13 7.44
C THR A 46 -11.41 -25.40 7.62
N SER A 47 -10.70 -26.48 7.95
CA SER A 47 -11.26 -27.77 8.37
C SER A 47 -11.42 -27.88 9.89
N ALA A 48 -11.29 -26.77 10.64
CA ALA A 48 -11.34 -26.78 12.10
C ALA A 48 -12.57 -27.49 12.66
N ALA A 49 -13.75 -27.27 12.06
CA ALA A 49 -14.99 -27.91 12.51
C ALA A 49 -14.96 -29.44 12.34
N LEU A 50 -14.29 -29.96 11.31
CA LEU A 50 -14.13 -31.41 11.10
C LEU A 50 -13.20 -32.01 12.16
N GLN A 51 -12.12 -31.30 12.52
CA GLN A 51 -11.17 -31.74 13.52
C GLN A 51 -11.76 -31.71 14.94
N LEU A 52 -12.62 -30.72 15.22
CA LEU A 52 -13.25 -30.52 16.52
C LEU A 52 -14.52 -31.37 16.72
N ALA A 53 -15.15 -31.85 15.64
CA ALA A 53 -16.38 -32.65 15.70
C ALA A 53 -16.25 -33.93 16.53
N GLY A 54 -15.17 -34.68 16.29
CA GLY A 54 -14.90 -35.94 17.00
C GLY A 54 -14.76 -35.73 18.52
N PRO A 55 -13.83 -34.87 18.97
CA PRO A 55 -13.68 -34.53 20.38
C PRO A 55 -14.95 -33.93 21.01
N ALA A 56 -15.75 -33.18 20.25
CA ALA A 56 -16.98 -32.56 20.75
C ALA A 56 -18.16 -33.54 20.88
N GLY A 57 -18.08 -34.73 20.26
CA GLY A 57 -19.23 -35.64 20.14
C GLY A 57 -20.37 -35.07 19.28
N MET A 58 -20.09 -34.11 18.39
CA MET A 58 -21.08 -33.39 17.59
C MET A 58 -20.91 -33.64 16.10
N ALA A 59 -21.99 -33.47 15.32
CA ALA A 59 -21.90 -33.48 13.87
C ALA A 59 -21.00 -32.31 13.39
N PRO A 60 -20.08 -32.52 12.43
CA PRO A 60 -19.14 -31.47 12.03
C PRO A 60 -19.82 -30.21 11.48
N ARG A 61 -21.00 -30.37 10.85
CA ARG A 61 -21.83 -29.24 10.41
C ARG A 61 -22.38 -28.41 11.57
N ALA A 62 -22.72 -29.04 12.69
CA ALA A 62 -23.20 -28.35 13.89
C ALA A 62 -22.07 -27.54 14.54
N VAL A 63 -20.85 -28.11 14.59
CA VAL A 63 -19.64 -27.38 15.04
C VAL A 63 -19.33 -26.20 14.11
N ALA A 64 -19.42 -26.41 12.79
CA ALA A 64 -19.21 -25.34 11.82
C ALA A 64 -20.21 -24.19 12.00
N GLU A 65 -21.48 -24.50 12.26
CA GLU A 65 -22.52 -23.49 12.50
C GLU A 65 -22.29 -22.71 13.80
N ALA A 66 -21.92 -23.42 14.88
CA ALA A 66 -21.57 -22.79 16.15
C ALA A 66 -20.38 -21.82 16.02
N LEU A 67 -19.38 -22.17 15.20
CA LEU A 67 -18.25 -21.29 14.89
C LEU A 67 -18.68 -20.14 13.97
N ARG A 68 -19.47 -20.40 12.93
CA ARG A 68 -19.97 -19.38 11.99
C ARG A 68 -20.69 -18.26 12.73
N GLN A 69 -21.58 -18.59 13.67
CA GLN A 69 -22.33 -17.59 14.45
C GLN A 69 -21.44 -16.67 15.27
N ARG A 70 -20.29 -17.18 15.76
CA ARG A 70 -19.34 -16.43 16.58
C ARG A 70 -18.33 -15.64 15.75
N ILE A 71 -18.10 -16.05 14.50
CA ILE A 71 -17.18 -15.40 13.57
C ILE A 71 -17.91 -14.33 12.73
N ALA A 72 -19.19 -14.55 12.41
CA ALA A 72 -20.02 -13.62 11.66
C ALA A 72 -20.10 -12.26 12.38
N GLY A 73 -19.74 -11.19 11.67
CA GLY A 73 -19.67 -9.83 12.23
C GLY A 73 -18.28 -9.42 12.73
N THR A 74 -17.25 -10.29 12.63
CA THR A 74 -15.88 -9.88 12.90
C THR A 74 -15.38 -8.92 11.82
N ARG A 75 -14.76 -7.80 12.23
CA ARG A 75 -14.17 -6.81 11.33
C ARG A 75 -13.16 -7.48 10.38
N GLY A 76 -13.33 -7.28 9.07
CA GLY A 76 -12.48 -7.85 8.02
C GLY A 76 -13.03 -9.12 7.34
N ILE A 77 -14.14 -9.67 7.83
CA ILE A 77 -14.83 -10.80 7.19
C ILE A 77 -16.11 -10.29 6.52
N GLU A 78 -16.20 -10.42 5.20
CA GLU A 78 -17.41 -10.08 4.45
C GLU A 78 -18.47 -11.20 4.58
N ARG A 79 -18.04 -12.45 4.41
CA ARG A 79 -18.96 -13.59 4.39
C ARG A 79 -18.31 -14.88 4.89
N VAL A 80 -19.11 -15.72 5.54
CA VAL A 80 -18.69 -17.07 5.98
C VAL A 80 -19.69 -18.10 5.45
N GLU A 81 -19.24 -18.99 4.57
CA GLU A 81 -20.04 -20.08 4.00
C GLU A 81 -19.58 -21.44 4.54
N ILE A 82 -20.54 -22.32 4.84
CA ILE A 82 -20.24 -23.71 5.21
C ILE A 82 -20.48 -24.59 3.98
N THR A 83 -19.47 -25.30 3.51
CA THR A 83 -19.59 -26.28 2.41
C THR A 83 -19.30 -27.70 2.87
N GLY A 84 -19.92 -28.65 2.16
CA GLY A 84 -19.73 -30.08 2.39
C GLY A 84 -20.06 -30.51 3.82
N PRO A 85 -19.25 -31.41 4.43
CA PRO A 85 -19.52 -31.95 5.76
C PRO A 85 -19.22 -30.98 6.91
N GLY A 86 -18.53 -29.86 6.67
CA GLY A 86 -18.16 -28.90 7.72
C GLY A 86 -16.96 -27.99 7.40
N PHE A 87 -16.71 -27.68 6.12
CA PHE A 87 -15.66 -26.72 5.77
C PHE A 87 -16.19 -25.29 5.90
N LEU A 88 -15.50 -24.48 6.70
CA LEU A 88 -15.78 -23.05 6.81
C LEU A 88 -14.96 -22.32 5.76
N ASN A 89 -15.62 -21.60 4.86
CA ASN A 89 -15.01 -20.79 3.82
C ASN A 89 -15.29 -19.32 4.09
N PHE A 90 -14.27 -18.49 4.00
CA PHE A 90 -14.29 -17.08 4.34
C PHE A 90 -14.10 -16.26 3.07
N THR A 91 -14.98 -15.30 2.85
CA THR A 91 -14.78 -14.17 1.94
C THR A 91 -14.39 -13.00 2.82
N LEU A 92 -13.20 -12.46 2.60
CA LEU A 92 -12.69 -11.33 3.35
C LEU A 92 -13.17 -10.03 2.72
N VAL A 93 -13.37 -9.01 3.55
CA VAL A 93 -13.55 -7.66 3.01
C VAL A 93 -12.26 -7.33 2.25
N PRO A 94 -12.34 -6.86 0.99
CA PRO A 94 -11.15 -6.42 0.28
C PRO A 94 -10.50 -5.27 1.05
N ASP A 95 -9.40 -5.55 1.73
CA ASP A 95 -8.62 -4.53 2.39
C ASP A 95 -7.82 -3.77 1.32
N GLY A 96 -8.14 -2.48 1.16
CA GLY A 96 -7.66 -1.63 0.07
C GLY A 96 -6.13 -1.48 -0.04
N SER A 97 -5.36 -1.92 0.96
CA SER A 97 -3.89 -1.93 0.95
C SER A 97 -3.31 -2.71 -0.23
N GLY A 98 -3.91 -3.88 -0.50
CA GLY A 98 -3.73 -4.74 -1.67
C GLY A 98 -3.75 -4.00 -3.00
N THR A 99 -4.80 -3.19 -3.11
CA THR A 99 -5.20 -2.53 -4.33
C THR A 99 -4.35 -1.29 -4.56
N VAL A 100 -4.11 -0.47 -3.52
CA VAL A 100 -3.39 0.80 -3.64
C VAL A 100 -1.97 0.59 -4.17
N VAL A 101 -1.19 -0.32 -3.60
CA VAL A 101 0.19 -0.58 -4.05
C VAL A 101 0.21 -1.05 -5.50
N ARG A 102 -0.71 -1.95 -5.87
CA ARG A 102 -0.82 -2.44 -7.26
C ARG A 102 -1.21 -1.33 -8.22
N THR A 103 -2.15 -0.48 -7.85
CA THR A 103 -2.60 0.63 -8.67
C THR A 103 -1.47 1.65 -8.87
N VAL A 104 -0.75 2.02 -7.81
CA VAL A 104 0.42 2.91 -7.90
C VAL A 104 1.48 2.34 -8.83
N LEU A 105 1.82 1.05 -8.69
CA LEU A 105 2.84 0.42 -9.52
C LEU A 105 2.39 0.25 -10.99
N ALA A 106 1.08 0.07 -11.23
CA ALA A 106 0.52 -0.05 -12.58
C ALA A 106 0.43 1.32 -13.28
N GLU A 107 -0.02 2.36 -12.58
CA GLU A 107 -0.17 3.72 -13.12
C GLU A 107 1.15 4.50 -13.14
N GLY A 108 2.12 4.11 -12.32
CA GLY A 108 3.44 4.72 -12.28
C GLY A 108 3.36 6.21 -11.92
N ALA A 109 4.06 7.04 -12.71
CA ALA A 109 4.06 8.49 -12.53
C ALA A 109 2.69 9.15 -12.82
N GLY A 110 1.76 8.43 -13.46
CA GLY A 110 0.39 8.90 -13.72
C GLY A 110 -0.57 8.72 -12.56
N TYR A 111 -0.16 8.04 -11.47
CA TYR A 111 -1.04 7.75 -10.35
C TYR A 111 -1.69 9.01 -9.78
N GLY A 112 -3.03 9.00 -9.67
CA GLY A 112 -3.80 10.12 -9.12
C GLY A 112 -4.03 11.33 -10.06
N THR A 113 -3.55 11.31 -11.31
CA THR A 113 -3.72 12.43 -12.26
C THR A 113 -5.01 12.38 -13.09
N GLY A 114 -5.82 11.33 -12.94
CA GLY A 114 -7.15 11.21 -13.55
C GLY A 114 -7.11 11.01 -15.07
N SER A 115 -7.33 9.77 -15.53
CA SER A 115 -7.73 9.53 -16.92
C SER A 115 -9.23 9.82 -17.08
N SER A 116 -9.61 11.06 -17.33
CA SER A 116 -10.83 11.34 -18.09
C SER A 116 -10.49 11.26 -19.58
N GLY A 117 -11.16 10.35 -20.29
CA GLY A 117 -10.88 10.05 -21.69
C GLY A 117 -10.88 11.30 -22.57
N THR A 118 -9.75 11.55 -23.21
CA THR A 118 -9.70 12.21 -24.51
C THR A 118 -8.78 11.36 -25.35
N GLU A 119 -9.37 10.69 -26.36
CA GLU A 119 -8.61 9.88 -27.30
C GLU A 119 -7.45 10.71 -27.88
N PRO A 120 -6.26 10.11 -28.04
CA PRO A 120 -5.19 10.74 -28.79
C PRO A 120 -5.57 10.73 -30.27
N HIS A 121 -5.95 11.88 -30.80
CA HIS A 121 -6.08 12.08 -32.25
C HIS A 121 -4.68 11.93 -32.88
N PRO A 122 -4.53 11.18 -33.99
CA PRO A 122 -3.22 10.80 -34.51
C PRO A 122 -2.67 11.95 -35.36
N ALA A 123 -1.54 12.51 -34.94
CA ALA A 123 -0.71 13.36 -35.80
C ALA A 123 0.59 12.61 -36.12
N THR A 124 0.50 11.83 -37.21
CA THR A 124 1.51 11.57 -38.24
C THR A 124 2.97 11.50 -37.80
N ALA A 125 3.47 10.28 -37.64
CA ALA A 125 4.89 9.96 -37.75
C ALA A 125 5.33 10.01 -39.23
N PRO A 126 6.53 10.50 -39.56
CA PRO A 126 7.29 9.97 -40.67
C PRO A 126 8.12 8.77 -40.19
N ALA A 127 8.02 7.70 -40.97
CA ALA A 127 8.68 6.43 -40.76
C ALA A 127 10.22 6.56 -40.71
N GLY A 128 10.83 5.88 -39.74
CA GLY A 128 12.27 5.69 -39.63
C GLY A 128 12.54 4.36 -38.93
N THR A 129 12.82 3.34 -39.74
CA THR A 129 13.16 1.98 -39.34
C THR A 129 14.51 1.94 -38.60
N GLY A 130 14.58 1.38 -37.38
CA GLY A 130 15.88 1.04 -36.78
C GLY A 130 15.92 0.75 -35.27
N GLY A 131 15.85 -0.54 -34.89
CA GLY A 131 16.59 -1.17 -33.79
C GLY A 131 16.26 -0.81 -32.32
N PRO A 132 16.50 -1.74 -31.35
CA PRO A 132 16.15 -1.53 -29.95
C PRO A 132 17.18 -0.61 -29.28
N ALA A 133 16.83 0.66 -29.12
CA ALA A 133 17.62 1.60 -28.32
C ALA A 133 17.33 1.37 -26.83
N ARG A 134 18.34 0.88 -26.10
CA ARG A 134 18.44 0.98 -24.64
C ARG A 134 18.17 2.43 -24.23
N GLY A 135 17.05 2.66 -23.55
CA GLY A 135 16.74 3.94 -22.93
C GLY A 135 17.70 4.21 -21.78
N THR A 136 18.78 4.94 -22.05
CA THR A 136 19.53 5.66 -21.03
C THR A 136 18.59 6.69 -20.43
N SER A 137 18.20 6.49 -19.17
CA SER A 137 17.53 7.50 -18.34
C SER A 137 18.40 8.76 -18.37
N ALA A 138 17.88 9.81 -19.02
CA ALA A 138 18.43 11.14 -18.88
C ALA A 138 18.23 11.54 -17.41
N THR A 139 19.33 11.59 -16.66
CA THR A 139 19.34 12.12 -15.30
C THR A 139 18.76 13.54 -15.35
N ALA A 140 17.58 13.75 -14.77
CA ALA A 140 17.07 15.09 -14.56
C ALA A 140 18.13 15.86 -13.77
N THR A 141 18.71 16.90 -14.36
CA THR A 141 19.74 17.70 -13.71
C THR A 141 19.14 18.35 -12.48
N ASP A 142 19.65 18.02 -11.28
CA ASP A 142 19.16 18.61 -10.04
C ASP A 142 19.40 20.13 -10.05
N HIS A 143 18.34 20.89 -9.82
CA HIS A 143 18.39 22.35 -9.76
C HIS A 143 17.99 22.87 -8.38
N PRO A 144 18.83 22.71 -7.33
CA PRO A 144 18.43 22.90 -5.93
C PRO A 144 17.92 24.31 -5.62
N ARG A 145 18.46 25.35 -6.28
CA ARG A 145 17.96 26.74 -6.14
C ARG A 145 16.59 26.94 -6.76
N LEU A 146 16.35 26.33 -7.92
CA LEU A 146 15.06 26.41 -8.62
C LEU A 146 14.00 25.62 -7.86
N ASP A 147 14.34 24.42 -7.39
CA ASP A 147 13.49 23.57 -6.56
C ASP A 147 13.07 24.28 -5.27
N ALA A 148 14.02 24.91 -4.58
CA ALA A 148 13.75 25.71 -3.39
C ALA A 148 12.84 26.90 -3.67
N ALA A 149 13.02 27.60 -4.80
CA ALA A 149 12.16 28.70 -5.20
C ALA A 149 10.73 28.23 -5.53
N ARG A 150 10.61 27.14 -6.31
CA ARG A 150 9.33 26.52 -6.66
C ARG A 150 8.57 26.07 -5.42
N TRP A 151 9.23 25.37 -4.50
CA TRP A 151 8.62 24.96 -3.23
C TRP A 151 8.21 26.16 -2.38
N GLY A 152 9.09 27.15 -2.20
CA GLY A 152 8.79 28.35 -1.41
C GLY A 152 7.56 29.11 -1.91
N ALA A 153 7.41 29.23 -3.24
CA ALA A 153 6.26 29.87 -3.87
C ALA A 153 4.92 29.19 -3.52
N LEU A 154 4.89 27.88 -3.27
CA LEU A 154 3.68 27.15 -2.85
C LEU A 154 3.15 27.59 -1.47
N PHE A 155 4.00 28.22 -0.65
CA PHE A 155 3.67 28.66 0.72
C PHE A 155 3.73 30.18 0.87
N GLY A 156 3.85 30.93 -0.24
CA GLY A 156 3.98 32.40 -0.20
C GLY A 156 5.29 32.90 0.40
N GLY A 157 6.33 32.04 0.47
CA GLY A 157 7.62 32.36 1.09
C GLY A 157 8.80 32.31 0.12
N ALA A 158 9.94 32.87 0.54
CA ALA A 158 11.19 32.79 -0.22
C ALA A 158 11.86 31.41 -0.05
N GLY A 159 12.50 30.90 -1.11
CA GLY A 159 13.16 29.58 -1.11
C GLY A 159 14.50 29.49 -0.38
N ALA A 160 15.10 30.61 0.04
CA ALA A 160 16.49 30.63 0.53
C ALA A 160 16.74 29.72 1.75
N GLY A 161 15.77 29.62 2.69
CA GLY A 161 15.86 28.73 3.85
C GLY A 161 15.74 27.24 3.51
N LEU A 162 15.21 26.91 2.32
CA LEU A 162 15.02 25.55 1.84
C LEU A 162 16.26 24.96 1.15
N LEU A 163 17.33 25.75 1.01
CA LEU A 163 18.64 25.25 0.57
C LEU A 163 19.39 24.49 1.68
N VAL A 164 19.04 24.74 2.94
CA VAL A 164 19.68 24.07 4.07
C VAL A 164 19.16 22.64 4.17
N ARG A 165 20.08 21.67 4.01
CA ARG A 165 19.79 20.23 4.12
C ARG A 165 19.67 19.82 5.58
N ARG A 166 18.46 19.89 6.12
CA ARG A 166 18.13 19.49 7.49
C ARG A 166 16.76 18.85 7.54
N GLU A 167 16.51 18.04 8.55
CA GLU A 167 15.25 17.32 8.68
C GLU A 167 14.03 18.26 8.72
N SER A 168 14.12 19.40 9.39
CA SER A 168 13.02 20.37 9.48
C SER A 168 12.69 21.10 8.17
N ASN A 169 13.48 20.90 7.12
CA ASN A 169 13.18 21.43 5.79
C ASN A 169 12.29 20.44 5.02
N PRO A 170 11.02 20.77 4.74
CA PRO A 170 10.08 19.85 4.11
C PRO A 170 10.46 19.47 2.67
N LEU A 171 11.05 20.40 1.89
CA LEU A 171 11.55 20.09 0.55
C LEU A 171 12.65 19.03 0.63
N PHE A 172 13.66 19.27 1.48
CA PHE A 172 14.75 18.33 1.67
C PHE A 172 14.24 16.98 2.16
N ARG A 173 13.28 16.96 3.10
CA ARG A 173 12.71 15.72 3.63
C ARG A 173 12.03 14.89 2.52
N VAL A 174 11.24 15.52 1.65
CA VAL A 174 10.57 14.84 0.52
C VAL A 174 11.60 14.31 -0.48
N GLN A 175 12.59 15.12 -0.87
CA GLN A 175 13.66 14.68 -1.78
C GLN A 175 14.52 13.56 -1.17
N TYR A 176 14.80 13.63 0.13
CA TYR A 176 15.53 12.60 0.87
C TYR A 176 14.74 11.29 0.95
N ALA A 177 13.43 11.35 1.23
CA ALA A 177 12.56 10.17 1.19
C ALA A 177 12.58 9.50 -0.18
N HIS A 178 12.50 10.28 -1.27
CA HIS A 178 12.64 9.74 -2.63
C HIS A 178 14.00 9.07 -2.83
N ALA A 179 15.11 9.77 -2.59
CA ALA A 179 16.46 9.23 -2.75
C ALA A 179 16.70 7.97 -1.90
N ARG A 180 16.14 7.92 -0.68
CA ARG A 180 16.20 6.77 0.21
C ARG A 180 15.41 5.58 -0.34
N SER A 181 14.24 5.79 -0.94
CA SER A 181 13.49 4.72 -1.62
C SER A 181 14.31 4.10 -2.76
N ARG A 182 14.98 4.94 -3.57
CA ARG A 182 15.84 4.50 -4.67
C ARG A 182 17.07 3.74 -4.14
N ALA A 183 17.67 4.21 -3.05
CA ALA A 183 18.78 3.53 -2.39
C ALA A 183 18.39 2.13 -1.89
N LEU A 184 17.21 1.97 -1.25
CA LEU A 184 16.73 0.67 -0.81
C LEU A 184 16.50 -0.30 -1.98
N LEU A 185 15.94 0.20 -3.09
CA LEU A 185 15.77 -0.60 -4.32
C LEU A 185 17.10 -1.05 -4.92
N ARG A 186 18.12 -0.20 -4.91
CA ARG A 186 19.48 -0.57 -5.36
C ARG A 186 20.09 -1.61 -4.42
N ASN A 187 20.09 -1.35 -3.12
CA ASN A 187 20.65 -2.27 -2.13
C ASN A 187 19.98 -3.64 -2.14
N ALA A 188 18.65 -3.70 -2.35
CA ALA A 188 17.95 -4.97 -2.48
C ALA A 188 18.41 -5.78 -3.70
N ARG A 189 18.66 -5.10 -4.84
CA ARG A 189 19.22 -5.73 -6.04
C ARG A 189 20.63 -6.27 -5.78
N ASP A 190 21.45 -5.53 -5.05
CA ASP A 190 22.79 -5.96 -4.65
C ASP A 190 22.75 -7.19 -3.73
N LEU A 191 21.72 -7.28 -2.88
CA LEU A 191 21.40 -8.45 -2.05
C LEU A 191 20.69 -9.58 -2.83
N GLY A 192 20.49 -9.43 -4.13
CA GLY A 192 19.95 -10.49 -5.00
C GLY A 192 18.44 -10.69 -4.93
N PHE A 193 17.67 -9.72 -4.45
CA PHE A 193 16.20 -9.80 -4.47
C PHE A 193 15.54 -8.54 -5.06
N ARG A 194 14.27 -8.68 -5.44
CA ARG A 194 13.48 -7.61 -6.06
C ARG A 194 12.13 -7.49 -5.37
N ALA A 195 11.51 -6.32 -5.54
CA ALA A 195 10.15 -6.08 -5.13
C ALA A 195 9.24 -7.14 -5.77
N ALA A 196 8.37 -7.71 -4.97
CA ALA A 196 7.33 -8.62 -5.45
C ALA A 196 6.08 -8.37 -4.61
N TYR A 197 4.96 -8.24 -5.30
CA TYR A 197 3.65 -8.00 -4.71
C TYR A 197 2.71 -9.14 -5.10
N GLY A 198 1.98 -9.73 -4.15
CA GLY A 198 1.08 -10.84 -4.43
C GLY A 198 0.08 -11.11 -3.30
N THR A 199 -1.03 -11.75 -3.62
CA THR A 199 -2.18 -12.03 -2.71
C THR A 199 -1.90 -12.99 -1.55
N GLU A 200 -0.65 -13.47 -1.42
CA GLU A 200 -0.17 -14.30 -0.31
C GLU A 200 0.74 -13.51 0.66
N TYR A 201 1.05 -12.24 0.33
CA TYR A 201 2.23 -11.52 0.81
C TYR A 201 1.92 -10.28 1.67
N ASP A 202 0.64 -9.99 1.92
CA ASP A 202 0.18 -8.81 2.66
C ASP A 202 0.18 -9.01 4.20
N ALA A 203 0.12 -10.25 4.68
CA ALA A 203 -0.11 -10.57 6.09
C ALA A 203 0.95 -10.10 7.11
N ALA A 204 2.18 -9.85 6.65
CA ALA A 204 3.27 -9.37 7.50
C ALA A 204 3.36 -7.83 7.53
N CYS A 205 3.02 -7.16 6.42
CA CYS A 205 2.94 -5.70 6.37
C CYS A 205 1.61 -5.18 6.97
N GLU A 206 0.54 -5.97 6.91
CA GLU A 206 -0.78 -5.61 7.47
C GLU A 206 -0.77 -5.41 9.00
N ARG A 207 0.19 -6.02 9.72
CA ARG A 207 0.36 -5.86 11.19
C ARG A 207 1.32 -4.75 11.58
N ASP A 208 1.99 -4.15 10.60
CA ASP A 208 3.01 -3.12 10.76
C ASP A 208 2.30 -1.76 10.69
N ARG A 209 2.28 -1.04 11.82
CA ARG A 209 1.52 0.21 11.97
C ARG A 209 2.06 1.27 10.98
N GLU A 210 3.36 1.28 10.78
CA GLU A 210 4.06 2.17 9.88
C GLU A 210 3.73 1.84 8.42
N ALA A 211 3.67 0.55 8.06
CA ALA A 211 3.23 0.12 6.73
C ALA A 211 1.78 0.53 6.44
N ALA A 212 0.87 0.33 7.39
CA ALA A 212 -0.53 0.74 7.26
C ALA A 212 -0.67 2.26 7.12
N ALA A 213 0.09 3.04 7.88
CA ALA A 213 0.12 4.50 7.76
C ALA A 213 0.62 4.96 6.40
N LEU A 214 1.66 4.31 5.86
CA LEU A 214 2.17 4.61 4.52
C LEU A 214 1.14 4.27 3.45
N VAL A 215 0.50 3.11 3.53
CA VAL A 215 -0.57 2.74 2.58
C VAL A 215 -1.71 3.77 2.58
N ALA A 216 -2.16 4.20 3.76
CA ALA A 216 -3.20 5.23 3.86
C ALA A 216 -2.75 6.56 3.21
N ALA A 217 -1.51 6.99 3.49
CA ALA A 217 -0.96 8.20 2.89
C ALA A 217 -0.87 8.12 1.35
N LEU A 218 -0.57 6.95 0.79
CA LEU A 218 -0.59 6.72 -0.66
C LEU A 218 -2.02 6.73 -1.21
N ALA A 219 -2.98 6.13 -0.50
CA ALA A 219 -4.39 6.09 -0.90
C ALA A 219 -5.05 7.48 -0.91
N ASP A 220 -4.62 8.39 -0.03
CA ASP A 220 -5.11 9.76 0.07
C ASP A 220 -4.51 10.69 -1.02
N TYR A 221 -3.44 10.27 -1.70
CA TYR A 221 -2.73 11.10 -2.68
C TYR A 221 -3.59 11.51 -3.90
N PRO A 222 -4.35 10.62 -4.56
CA PRO A 222 -5.22 10.99 -5.67
C PRO A 222 -6.21 12.11 -5.32
N ALA A 223 -6.82 12.08 -4.13
CA ALA A 223 -7.74 13.12 -3.70
C ALA A 223 -7.05 14.50 -3.56
N ALA A 224 -5.78 14.52 -3.16
CA ALA A 224 -4.99 15.76 -3.12
C ALA A 224 -4.71 16.33 -4.52
N VAL A 225 -4.57 15.47 -5.53
CA VAL A 225 -4.36 15.87 -6.94
C VAL A 225 -5.68 16.26 -7.62
N GLU A 226 -6.76 15.51 -7.41
CA GLU A 226 -8.09 15.83 -7.96
C GLU A 226 -8.63 17.13 -7.40
N SER A 227 -8.51 17.36 -6.10
CA SER A 227 -8.89 18.65 -5.48
C SER A 227 -8.00 19.82 -5.93
N ALA A 228 -6.84 19.53 -6.52
CA ALA A 228 -5.97 20.53 -7.15
C ALA A 228 -6.36 20.79 -8.63
N THR A 229 -7.02 19.84 -9.29
CA THR A 229 -7.34 19.88 -10.74
C THR A 229 -8.83 20.13 -11.03
N GLY A 230 -9.72 19.90 -10.07
CA GLY A 230 -11.16 20.11 -10.23
C GLY A 230 -11.53 21.58 -10.45
N PRO A 231 -12.66 21.87 -11.13
CA PRO A 231 -13.16 23.23 -11.26
C PRO A 231 -13.44 23.77 -9.86
N GLY A 232 -12.64 24.75 -9.43
CA GLY A 232 -12.85 25.39 -8.14
C GLY A 232 -14.29 25.92 -8.01
N PRO A 233 -14.84 26.02 -6.79
CA PRO A 233 -16.15 26.61 -6.58
C PRO A 233 -16.18 27.97 -7.28
N ARG A 234 -17.17 28.14 -8.18
CA ARG A 234 -17.37 29.34 -9.00
C ARG A 234 -17.20 30.60 -8.15
N GLU A 235 -16.15 31.32 -8.48
CA GLU A 235 -15.91 32.76 -8.30
C GLU A 235 -16.89 33.48 -7.36
N THR A 236 -16.44 33.73 -6.14
CA THR A 236 -16.70 35.01 -5.49
C THR A 236 -15.46 35.90 -5.69
N PRO A 237 -15.61 37.18 -6.06
CA PRO A 237 -14.48 38.05 -6.35
C PRO A 237 -13.80 38.42 -5.02
N ARG A 238 -12.69 37.75 -4.70
CA ARG A 238 -11.92 38.03 -3.49
C ARG A 238 -10.43 37.97 -3.79
N THR A 239 -9.86 39.11 -4.17
CA THR A 239 -8.59 39.76 -3.76
C THR A 239 -7.41 38.94 -3.20
N ALA A 240 -7.31 37.63 -3.41
CA ALA A 240 -6.16 36.80 -3.06
C ALA A 240 -5.80 35.89 -4.24
N PRO A 241 -4.51 35.71 -4.58
CA PRO A 241 -4.13 34.96 -5.77
C PRO A 241 -4.57 33.49 -5.64
N ALA A 242 -5.47 33.05 -6.52
CA ALA A 242 -6.01 31.69 -6.54
C ALA A 242 -4.94 30.59 -6.84
N SER A 243 -3.72 30.99 -7.20
CA SER A 243 -2.62 30.09 -7.59
C SER A 243 -1.95 29.34 -6.44
N PHE A 244 -2.19 29.70 -5.17
CA PHE A 244 -1.52 29.04 -4.03
C PHE A 244 -2.14 27.69 -3.64
N GLY A 245 -3.42 27.41 -3.95
CA GLY A 245 -4.15 26.31 -3.32
C GLY A 245 -3.80 24.90 -3.82
N ALA A 246 -3.60 24.73 -5.13
CA ALA A 246 -3.43 23.43 -5.78
C ALA A 246 -2.07 22.80 -5.47
N GLY A 247 -0.97 23.50 -5.79
CA GLY A 247 0.38 22.99 -5.53
C GLY A 247 0.71 22.87 -4.04
N HIS A 248 0.16 23.75 -3.20
CA HIS A 248 0.29 23.65 -1.74
C HIS A 248 -0.27 22.33 -1.19
N ARG A 249 -1.45 21.90 -1.67
CA ARG A 249 -2.06 20.63 -1.24
C ARG A 249 -1.21 19.42 -1.62
N ILE A 250 -0.73 19.38 -2.86
CA ILE A 250 0.18 18.33 -3.33
C ILE A 250 1.46 18.33 -2.47
N ALA A 251 2.08 19.48 -2.23
CA ALA A 251 3.28 19.57 -1.41
C ALA A 251 3.06 19.08 0.04
N ARG A 252 1.94 19.44 0.66
CA ARG A 252 1.54 18.95 2.00
C ARG A 252 1.36 17.43 2.00
N GLN A 253 0.71 16.88 0.99
CA GLN A 253 0.52 15.43 0.88
C GLN A 253 1.84 14.69 0.66
N LEU A 254 2.77 15.24 -0.12
CA LEU A 254 4.10 14.66 -0.30
C LEU A 254 4.90 14.65 1.01
N VAL A 255 4.75 15.66 1.87
CA VAL A 255 5.33 15.62 3.22
C VAL A 255 4.73 14.49 4.06
N VAL A 256 3.40 14.30 4.03
CA VAL A 256 2.75 13.18 4.74
C VAL A 256 3.26 11.83 4.25
N VAL A 257 3.37 11.64 2.93
CA VAL A 257 3.93 10.41 2.33
C VAL A 257 5.40 10.22 2.73
N ALA A 258 6.21 11.28 2.71
CA ALA A 258 7.62 11.23 3.10
C ALA A 258 7.79 10.87 4.58
N ASP A 259 7.02 11.48 5.47
CA ASP A 259 7.06 11.19 6.91
C ASP A 259 6.65 9.73 7.19
N ALA A 260 5.55 9.26 6.59
CA ALA A 260 5.09 7.88 6.73
C ALA A 260 6.13 6.88 6.18
N PHE A 261 6.74 7.19 5.02
CA PHE A 261 7.79 6.36 4.45
C PHE A 261 9.04 6.31 5.33
N LEU A 262 9.50 7.45 5.85
CA LEU A 262 10.69 7.50 6.70
C LEU A 262 10.48 6.79 8.05
N ALA A 263 9.25 6.72 8.56
CA ALA A 263 8.92 5.86 9.69
C ALA A 263 8.96 4.36 9.31
N PHE A 264 8.42 4.01 8.13
CA PHE A 264 8.31 2.64 7.65
C PHE A 264 9.62 2.00 7.16
N HIS A 265 10.55 2.78 6.61
CA HIS A 265 11.66 2.24 5.81
C HIS A 265 12.66 1.34 6.59
N ILE A 266 12.57 1.33 7.92
CA ILE A 266 13.41 0.51 8.80
C ILE A 266 12.93 -0.95 8.69
N GLY A 267 13.84 -1.87 8.37
CA GLY A 267 13.50 -3.30 8.23
C GLY A 267 12.95 -3.70 6.85
N VAL A 268 13.11 -2.85 5.83
CA VAL A 268 12.86 -3.21 4.43
C VAL A 268 13.89 -4.23 3.92
N LEU A 269 15.16 -4.06 4.30
CA LEU A 269 16.25 -4.95 3.92
C LEU A 269 16.53 -5.97 5.04
N PRO A 270 16.93 -7.20 4.70
CA PRO A 270 17.44 -8.17 5.67
C PRO A 270 18.67 -7.63 6.42
N VAL A 271 18.81 -7.98 7.69
CA VAL A 271 19.94 -7.56 8.54
C VAL A 271 20.80 -8.75 8.95
N GLY A 272 22.13 -8.60 8.91
CA GLY A 272 23.06 -9.67 9.29
C GLY A 272 22.93 -10.89 8.38
N ASP A 273 22.70 -12.06 8.99
CA ASP A 273 22.57 -13.34 8.28
C ASP A 273 21.13 -13.66 7.83
N GLU A 274 20.20 -12.72 7.99
CA GLU A 274 18.82 -12.89 7.54
C GLU A 274 18.74 -13.07 6.03
N LYS A 275 18.00 -14.10 5.59
CA LYS A 275 17.75 -14.32 4.16
C LYS A 275 16.61 -13.43 3.67
N PRO A 276 16.66 -12.95 2.41
CA PRO A 276 15.52 -12.28 1.78
C PRO A 276 14.25 -13.13 1.87
N SER A 277 13.20 -12.57 2.46
CA SER A 277 11.95 -13.27 2.75
C SER A 277 10.81 -12.67 1.94
N ALA A 278 9.65 -13.32 1.98
CA ALA A 278 8.40 -12.78 1.46
C ALA A 278 8.11 -11.37 2.00
N ALA A 279 8.30 -11.15 3.31
CA ALA A 279 8.07 -9.85 3.94
C ALA A 279 9.00 -8.76 3.40
N HIS A 280 10.30 -9.07 3.19
CA HIS A 280 11.25 -8.14 2.60
C HIS A 280 10.83 -7.72 1.18
N ARG A 281 10.32 -8.66 0.39
CA ARG A 281 9.84 -8.38 -0.98
C ARG A 281 8.58 -7.50 -0.99
N SER A 282 7.63 -7.73 -0.09
CA SER A 282 6.43 -6.89 0.06
C SER A 282 6.79 -5.47 0.51
N ARG A 283 7.65 -5.35 1.52
CA ARG A 283 8.09 -4.04 2.02
C ARG A 283 8.84 -3.25 0.96
N LEU A 284 9.62 -3.93 0.13
CA LEU A 284 10.30 -3.32 -0.99
C LEU A 284 9.33 -2.87 -2.09
N ALA A 285 8.24 -3.60 -2.33
CA ALA A 285 7.19 -3.17 -3.26
C ALA A 285 6.45 -1.91 -2.74
N LEU A 286 6.15 -1.83 -1.44
CA LEU A 286 5.59 -0.63 -0.83
C LEU A 286 6.57 0.55 -0.89
N THR A 287 7.86 0.29 -0.71
CA THR A 287 8.94 1.28 -0.90
C THR A 287 8.98 1.80 -2.34
N GLU A 288 8.82 0.91 -3.32
CA GLU A 288 8.76 1.27 -4.73
C GLU A 288 7.57 2.16 -5.03
N ALA A 289 6.37 1.79 -4.55
CA ALA A 289 5.16 2.59 -4.67
C ALA A 289 5.31 3.99 -4.05
N ALA A 290 5.87 4.09 -2.83
CA ALA A 290 6.12 5.37 -2.18
C ALA A 290 7.08 6.25 -3.01
N GLY A 291 8.18 5.67 -3.50
CA GLY A 291 9.11 6.39 -4.38
C GLY A 291 8.44 6.88 -5.67
N THR A 292 7.55 6.08 -6.26
CA THR A 292 6.78 6.45 -7.46
C THR A 292 5.86 7.64 -7.20
N VAL A 293 5.10 7.65 -6.11
CA VAL A 293 4.24 8.79 -5.73
C VAL A 293 5.05 10.05 -5.45
N LEU A 294 6.19 9.92 -4.73
CA LEU A 294 7.08 11.04 -4.45
C LEU A 294 7.64 11.64 -5.75
N ALA A 295 8.12 10.81 -6.68
CA ALA A 295 8.64 11.26 -7.97
C ALA A 295 7.56 11.92 -8.83
N GLY A 296 6.36 11.32 -8.92
CA GLY A 296 5.23 11.85 -9.66
C GLY A 296 4.78 13.21 -9.11
N GLY A 297 4.60 13.32 -7.79
CA GLY A 297 4.20 14.58 -7.16
C GLY A 297 5.25 15.68 -7.26
N LEU A 298 6.54 15.37 -7.09
CA LEU A 298 7.61 16.33 -7.33
C LEU A 298 7.59 16.81 -8.79
N SER A 299 7.38 15.90 -9.75
CA SER A 299 7.25 16.23 -11.17
C SER A 299 6.07 17.16 -11.46
N LEU A 300 4.91 16.93 -10.84
CA LEU A 300 3.73 17.83 -10.95
C LEU A 300 4.01 19.23 -10.42
N LEU A 301 4.88 19.36 -9.41
CA LEU A 301 5.33 20.65 -8.86
C LEU A 301 6.49 21.25 -9.68
N GLY A 302 6.99 20.55 -10.70
CA GLY A 302 8.20 20.92 -11.43
C GLY A 302 9.44 20.89 -10.55
N ILE A 303 9.51 20.04 -9.53
CA ILE A 303 10.64 19.95 -8.61
C ILE A 303 11.45 18.68 -8.92
N SER A 304 12.77 18.78 -8.86
CA SER A 304 13.66 17.65 -9.12
C SER A 304 13.50 16.56 -8.05
N ALA A 305 13.51 15.30 -8.49
CA ALA A 305 13.48 14.10 -7.64
C ALA A 305 14.85 13.38 -7.72
N PRO A 306 15.84 13.79 -6.91
CA PRO A 306 17.19 13.24 -6.99
C PRO A 306 17.23 11.75 -6.65
N GLU A 307 18.04 11.00 -7.38
CA GLU A 307 18.33 9.57 -7.13
C GLU A 307 19.30 9.35 -5.95
N HIS A 308 20.05 10.39 -5.59
CA HIS A 308 21.10 10.41 -4.57
C HIS A 308 21.17 11.78 -3.88
N ILE A 309 21.33 11.82 -2.56
CA ILE A 309 21.47 13.04 -1.75
C ILE A 309 22.60 12.89 -0.74
#